data_AF-A0A7Y2E5X2-F1
#
_entry.id   AF-A0A7Y2E5X2-F1
#
_cell.length_a   1.000
_cell.length_b   1.000
_cell.length_c   1.000
_cell.angle_alpha   90.00
_cell.angle_beta   90.00
_cell.angle_gamma   90.00
#
_symmetry.space_group_name_H-M   'P 1'
#
loop_
_entity.id
_entity.type
_entity.pdbx_description
1 polymer ?
#
loop_
_entity_poly.entity_id
_entity_poly.type
_entity_poly.pdbx_seq_one_letter_code
_entity_poly.pdbx_strand_id
1 'polypeptide(L)'
;MLTDLNNFFLDYRRTILLGIGGIVLVWVTFFDSHSLWSRYTFHRERLELQEENAALKADIARLEERLSAPLTDEDVIRIAREEFGMSRPGEVVYPLKRER
;
A
#
# COMPACT_ATOMS: atom_id res chain seq x y z
N MET A 1 23.41 -63.02 -6.31
CA MET A 1 24.51 -62.04 -6.46
C MET A 1 24.16 -60.88 -7.42
N LEU A 2 23.76 -61.11 -8.68
CA LEU A 2 23.31 -60.02 -9.58
C LEU A 2 21.96 -59.37 -9.18
N THR A 3 21.09 -60.13 -8.51
CA THR A 3 19.77 -59.65 -8.05
C THR A 3 19.87 -58.75 -6.81
N ASP A 4 20.85 -59.01 -5.94
CA ASP A 4 21.05 -58.25 -4.69
C ASP A 4 21.54 -56.82 -4.95
N LEU A 5 22.38 -56.63 -5.97
CA LEU A 5 22.81 -55.29 -6.39
C LEU A 5 21.63 -54.47 -6.91
N ASN A 6 20.79 -55.05 -7.77
CA ASN A 6 19.65 -54.33 -8.36
C ASN A 6 18.61 -53.91 -7.32
N ASN A 7 18.32 -54.78 -6.34
CA ASN A 7 17.39 -54.46 -5.27
C ASN A 7 17.93 -53.34 -4.36
N PHE A 8 19.24 -53.35 -4.07
CA PHE A 8 19.88 -52.26 -3.33
C PHE A 8 19.78 -50.90 -4.06
N PHE A 9 20.01 -50.87 -5.39
CA PHE A 9 19.85 -49.66 -6.19
C PHE A 9 18.38 -49.19 -6.30
N LEU A 10 17.42 -50.12 -6.36
CA LEU A 10 16.00 -49.82 -6.41
C LEU A 10 15.48 -49.25 -5.08
N ASP A 11 15.88 -49.84 -3.95
CA ASP A 11 15.54 -49.35 -2.61
C ASP A 11 16.17 -47.98 -2.34
N TYR A 12 17.43 -47.78 -2.77
CA TYR A 12 18.11 -46.49 -2.66
C TYR A 12 17.42 -45.40 -3.48
N ARG A 13 16.99 -45.71 -4.71
CA ARG A 13 16.19 -44.79 -5.55
C ARG A 13 14.86 -44.44 -4.91
N ARG A 14 14.18 -45.42 -4.29
CA ARG A 14 12.89 -45.21 -3.65
C ARG A 14 13.01 -44.30 -2.42
N THR A 15 14.06 -44.46 -1.61
CA THR A 15 14.34 -43.60 -0.46
C THR A 15 14.72 -42.17 -0.90
N ILE A 16 15.50 -42.02 -1.98
CA ILE A 16 15.81 -40.69 -2.54
C ILE A 16 14.54 -40.01 -3.06
N LEU A 17 13.68 -40.73 -3.79
CA LEU A 17 12.43 -40.18 -4.30
C LEU A 17 11.48 -39.76 -3.17
N LEU A 18 11.42 -40.53 -2.08
CA LEU A 18 10.65 -40.17 -0.88
C LEU A 18 11.26 -38.95 -0.16
N GLY A 19 12.59 -38.86 -0.08
CA GLY A 19 13.28 -37.72 0.50
C GLY A 19 13.07 -36.43 -0.30
N ILE A 20 13.21 -36.49 -1.63
CA ILE A 20 12.94 -35.37 -2.53
C ILE A 20 11.46 -34.98 -2.45
N GLY A 21 10.54 -35.95 -2.46
CA GLY A 21 9.12 -35.68 -2.30
C GLY A 21 8.79 -34.97 -0.99
N GLY A 22 9.42 -35.40 0.12
CA GLY A 22 9.29 -34.75 1.43
C GLY A 22 9.84 -33.32 1.43
N ILE A 23 11.02 -33.10 0.84
CA ILE A 23 11.62 -31.77 0.71
C ILE A 23 10.75 -30.85 -0.15
N VAL A 24 10.18 -31.34 -1.25
CA VAL A 24 9.25 -30.58 -2.09
C VAL A 24 7.95 -30.28 -1.35
N LEU A 25 7.43 -31.22 -0.55
CA LEU A 25 6.25 -30.98 0.29
C LEU A 25 6.51 -29.91 1.35
N VAL A 26 7.65 -29.97 2.04
CA VAL A 26 8.07 -28.95 3.00
C VAL A 26 8.30 -27.61 2.30
N TRP A 27 8.92 -27.61 1.11
CA TRP A 27 9.13 -26.40 0.32
C TRP A 27 7.80 -25.76 -0.10
N VAL A 28 6.88 -26.55 -0.67
CA VAL A 28 5.56 -26.07 -1.09
C VAL A 28 4.76 -25.58 0.11
N THR A 29 4.72 -26.31 1.23
CA THR A 29 3.97 -25.85 2.42
C THR A 29 4.58 -24.61 3.07
N PHE A 30 5.90 -24.47 3.09
CA PHE A 30 6.60 -23.33 3.67
C PHE A 30 6.55 -22.08 2.77
N PHE A 31 6.72 -22.24 1.45
CA PHE A 31 6.60 -21.15 0.48
C PHE A 31 5.14 -20.79 0.15
N ASP A 32 4.19 -21.73 0.16
CA ASP A 32 2.76 -21.46 -0.07
C ASP A 32 2.08 -20.83 1.17
N SER A 33 2.60 -21.07 2.38
CA SER A 33 2.12 -20.37 3.58
C SER A 33 2.37 -18.85 3.53
N HIS A 34 3.37 -18.38 2.78
CA HIS A 34 3.55 -16.96 2.49
C HIS A 34 2.53 -16.41 1.46
N SER A 35 1.87 -17.25 0.68
CA SER A 35 0.87 -16.86 -0.33
C SER A 35 -0.51 -16.61 0.31
N LEU A 36 -0.96 -17.44 1.24
CA LEU A 36 -2.32 -17.33 1.80
C LEU A 36 -2.48 -16.19 2.82
N TRP A 37 -1.52 -16.01 3.73
CA TRP A 37 -1.54 -14.87 4.66
C TRP A 37 -1.39 -13.56 3.89
N SER A 38 -0.42 -13.49 2.96
CA SER A 38 -0.23 -12.29 2.14
C SER A 38 -1.47 -11.96 1.32
N ARG A 39 -2.19 -12.96 0.78
CA ARG A 39 -3.45 -12.72 0.06
C ARG A 39 -4.54 -12.10 0.94
N TYR A 40 -4.63 -12.49 2.20
CA TYR A 40 -5.61 -11.91 3.13
C TYR A 40 -5.25 -10.46 3.50
N THR A 41 -3.98 -10.18 3.78
CA THR A 41 -3.51 -8.82 4.06
C THR A 41 -3.62 -7.91 2.84
N PHE A 42 -3.29 -8.43 1.64
CA PHE A 42 -3.45 -7.67 0.40
C PHE A 42 -4.90 -7.35 0.07
N HIS A 43 -5.87 -8.17 0.48
CA HIS A 43 -7.28 -7.83 0.24
C HIS A 43 -7.76 -6.70 1.15
N ARG A 44 -7.30 -6.69 2.42
CA ARG A 44 -7.57 -5.61 3.38
C ARG A 44 -6.94 -4.30 2.93
N GLU A 45 -5.65 -4.33 2.59
CA GLU A 45 -4.90 -3.17 2.13
C GLU A 45 -5.44 -2.63 0.80
N ARG A 46 -5.87 -3.51 -0.12
CA ARG A 46 -6.53 -3.07 -1.36
C ARG A 46 -7.87 -2.38 -1.12
N LEU A 47 -8.67 -2.85 -0.16
CA LEU A 47 -9.95 -2.20 0.17
C LEU A 47 -9.72 -0.82 0.79
N GLU A 48 -8.80 -0.72 1.74
CA GLU A 48 -8.44 0.54 2.38
C GLU A 48 -7.92 1.56 1.35
N LEU A 49 -6.99 1.16 0.48
CA LEU A 49 -6.48 2.01 -0.60
C LEU A 49 -7.55 2.42 -1.61
N GLN A 50 -8.55 1.56 -1.86
CA GLN A 50 -9.68 1.89 -2.74
C GLN A 50 -10.63 2.90 -2.10
N GLU A 51 -10.94 2.74 -0.82
CA GLU A 51 -11.75 3.70 -0.05
C GLU A 51 -11.05 5.07 0.02
N GLU A 52 -9.75 5.08 0.31
CA GLU A 52 -8.96 6.32 0.33
C GLU A 52 -8.91 6.98 -1.05
N ASN A 53 -8.72 6.22 -2.12
CA ASN A 53 -8.78 6.76 -3.49
C ASN A 53 -10.15 7.37 -3.81
N ALA A 54 -11.24 6.70 -3.39
CA ALA A 54 -12.58 7.19 -3.62
C ALA A 54 -12.84 8.51 -2.87
N ALA A 55 -12.39 8.60 -1.62
CA ALA A 55 -12.47 9.83 -0.82
C ALA A 55 -11.66 10.97 -1.46
N LEU A 56 -10.41 10.72 -1.84
CA LEU A 56 -9.55 11.71 -2.49
C LEU A 56 -10.15 12.21 -3.82
N LYS A 57 -10.73 11.32 -4.63
CA LYS A 57 -11.40 11.70 -5.87
C LYS A 57 -12.63 12.58 -5.61
N ALA A 58 -13.42 12.27 -4.59
CA ALA A 58 -14.56 13.10 -4.20
C ALA A 58 -14.10 14.49 -3.72
N ASP A 59 -12.99 14.55 -2.97
CA ASP A 59 -12.42 15.81 -2.53
C ASP A 59 -11.91 16.66 -3.70
N ILE A 60 -11.19 16.05 -4.65
CA ILE A 60 -10.75 16.72 -5.87
C ILE A 60 -11.95 17.30 -6.63
N ALA A 61 -12.99 16.50 -6.87
CA ALA A 61 -14.19 16.96 -7.58
C ALA A 61 -14.85 18.15 -6.87
N ARG A 62 -14.96 18.11 -5.54
CA ARG A 62 -15.50 19.21 -4.72
C ARG A 62 -14.62 20.47 -4.78
N LEU A 63 -13.30 20.31 -4.77
CA LEU A 63 -12.34 21.41 -4.90
C LEU A 63 -12.42 22.04 -6.29
N GLU A 64 -12.50 21.22 -7.34
CA GLU A 64 -12.69 21.67 -8.72
C GLU A 64 -14.01 22.43 -8.89
N GLU A 65 -15.10 21.96 -8.30
CA GLU A 65 -16.38 22.67 -8.31
C GLU A 65 -16.27 24.05 -7.64
N ARG A 66 -15.59 24.14 -6.49
CA ARG A 66 -15.33 25.42 -5.80
C ARG A 66 -14.46 26.37 -6.62
N LEU A 67 -13.49 25.83 -7.36
CA LEU A 67 -12.61 26.61 -8.24
C LEU A 67 -13.27 26.97 -9.58
N SER A 68 -14.31 26.23 -9.99
CA SER A 68 -15.05 26.48 -11.24
C SER A 68 -15.91 27.73 -11.19
N ALA A 69 -16.32 28.16 -9.99
CA ALA A 69 -16.90 29.47 -9.79
C ALA A 69 -15.81 30.53 -10.04
N PRO A 70 -16.06 31.56 -10.87
CA PRO A 70 -15.08 32.61 -11.11
C PRO A 70 -14.77 33.33 -9.79
N LEU A 71 -13.61 33.03 -9.21
CA LEU A 71 -13.08 33.73 -8.06
C LEU A 71 -12.58 35.09 -8.51
N THR A 72 -13.01 36.15 -7.83
CA THR A 72 -12.44 37.47 -8.05
C THR A 72 -11.06 37.56 -7.39
N ASP A 73 -10.21 38.48 -7.86
CA ASP A 73 -8.90 38.73 -7.23
C ASP A 73 -9.04 39.04 -5.72
N GLU A 74 -10.14 39.67 -5.32
CA GLU A 74 -10.44 39.99 -3.92
C GLU A 74 -10.80 38.74 -3.10
N ASP A 75 -11.56 37.79 -3.68
CA ASP A 75 -11.83 36.50 -3.06
C ASP A 75 -10.56 35.68 -2.85
N VAL A 76 -9.66 35.68 -3.83
CA VAL A 76 -8.36 34.98 -3.73
C VAL A 76 -7.52 35.55 -2.59
N ILE A 77 -7.44 36.88 -2.47
CA ILE A 77 -6.70 37.54 -1.40
C ILE A 77 -7.31 37.24 -0.03
N ARG A 78 -8.65 37.27 0.07
CA ARG A 78 -9.37 36.95 1.31
C ARG A 78 -9.09 35.51 1.77
N ILE A 79 -9.25 34.54 0.87
CA ILE A 79 -8.97 33.12 1.16
C ILE A 79 -7.50 32.93 1.56
N ALA A 80 -6.56 33.54 0.84
CA ALA A 80 -5.14 33.43 1.17
C ALA A 80 -4.81 33.96 2.58
N ARG A 81 -5.42 35.07 3.01
CA ARG A 81 -5.18 35.64 4.34
C ARG A 81 -5.93 34.91 5.45
N GLU A 82 -7.20 34.57 5.24
CA GLU A 82 -8.07 34.03 6.29
C GLU A 82 -7.88 32.53 6.50
N GLU A 83 -7.87 31.74 5.41
CA GLU A 83 -7.79 30.28 5.49
C GLU A 83 -6.34 29.80 5.58
N PHE A 84 -5.43 30.47 4.86
CA PHE A 84 -4.04 30.02 4.75
C PHE A 84 -3.03 30.89 5.51
N GLY A 85 -3.46 32.02 6.09
CA GLY A 85 -2.56 32.93 6.81
C GLY A 85 -1.42 33.49 5.94
N MET A 86 -1.57 33.46 4.62
CA MET A 86 -0.55 33.91 3.68
C MET A 86 -0.52 35.43 3.58
N SER A 87 0.69 35.97 3.43
CA SER A 87 0.97 37.38 3.21
C SER A 87 1.73 37.57 1.91
N ARG A 88 1.63 38.76 1.29
CA ARG A 88 2.32 39.02 0.02
C ARG A 88 3.85 38.99 0.21
N PRO A 89 4.63 38.61 -0.83
CA PRO A 89 6.08 38.70 -0.77
C PRO A 89 6.52 40.14 -0.42
N GLY A 90 7.24 40.31 0.69
CA GLY A 90 7.70 41.61 1.18
C GLY A 90 6.70 42.39 2.06
N GLU A 91 5.53 41.82 2.37
CA GLU A 91 4.58 42.42 3.31
C GLU A 91 5.03 42.15 4.77
N VAL A 92 5.15 43.22 5.56
CA VAL A 92 5.48 43.10 7.00
C VAL A 92 4.18 42.92 7.77
N VAL A 93 3.94 41.71 8.29
CA VAL A 93 2.77 41.39 9.12
C VAL A 93 3.13 41.56 10.60
N TYR A 94 2.39 42.41 11.30
CA TYR A 94 2.54 42.57 12.75
C TYR A 94 1.60 41.60 13.47
N PRO A 95 2.12 40.65 14.29
CA PRO A 95 1.26 39.79 15.08
C PRO A 95 0.48 40.62 16.10
N LEU A 96 -0.84 40.42 16.16
CA LEU A 96 -1.69 41.04 17.17
C LEU A 96 -1.30 40.49 18.54
N LYS A 97 -0.54 41.27 19.31
CA LYS A 97 -0.18 40.93 20.68
C LYS A 97 -1.44 41.05 21.53
N ARG A 98 -2.04 39.91 21.88
CA ARG A 98 -3.17 39.88 22.81
C ARG A 98 -2.62 40.19 24.20
N GLU A 99 -2.82 41.40 24.68
CA GLU A 99 -2.54 41.72 26.08
C GLU A 99 -3.48 40.89 26.96
N ARG A 100 -2.88 40.16 27.91
CA ARG A 100 -3.62 39.37 28.92
C ARG A 100 -3.85 40.20 30.17
#